data_AF-I3IW10-F1
#
_entry.id   AF-I3IW10-F1
#
_cell.length_a   1.000
_cell.length_b   1.000
_cell.length_c   1.000
_cell.angle_alpha   90.00
_cell.angle_beta   90.00
_cell.angle_gamma   90.00
#
_symmetry.space_group_name_H-M   'P 1'
#
loop_
_entity.id
_entity.type
_entity.pdbx_description
1 polymer ?
#
loop_
_entity_poly.entity_id
_entity_poly.type
_entity_poly.pdbx_seq_one_letter_code
_entity_poly.pdbx_strand_id
1 'polypeptide(L)'
;RQKSDSCDDVAEPHRNMFMEEVIARMQDEKNGIPIRTVKSFLTKIPSVFSGSEIVQWMMKNLDIEDQVEALHLGTLMAAHGYFFPISDHVLTLKDDGTFYRFQTPYFWPSNCWEPENTDYAVYLCKRTMQNKARLELADYEAESLARLQRAFARKWEFIFMQAEAQAKVDKKRDKIERKILDSQERAFWDVHRPVPGCVNTTEVDIKKSSRMKNPHKTRKSVYGLQNDIRTHSPTHTPAPEAKQPTEEELQEQLTNKPPILVLKNSLLGYTEQYLEYDPFLTPPDPSNPWISDDTTLWELEASKEPGQQRVKRWAFGIDEVLKDPVGREQFLKFLESEFSSENLRFWLAVQELKKRPIREVPTRVQEIWQEFLAPGAPSAINVDSKSYDKTTQNVKDPGRYAFEDAQEHIYKLMKSDSYSRFIRSSAYQELLQAKKKVTKSNKPQSLYCIHVFFLFFLRKRLLNLHQFRGVCCVSSSF
;
A
#
# COMPACT_ATOMS: atom_id res chain seq x y z
N ARG A 1 17.56 12.51 7.56
CA ARG A 1 16.49 12.20 6.56
C ARG A 1 16.96 11.01 5.74
N GLN A 2 16.71 9.80 6.21
CA GLN A 2 16.98 8.58 5.44
C GLN A 2 16.05 8.56 4.23
N LYS A 3 16.62 8.42 3.03
CA LYS A 3 15.85 8.04 1.85
C LYS A 3 15.35 6.62 2.10
N SER A 4 14.05 6.48 2.24
CA SER A 4 13.40 5.20 2.00
C SER A 4 13.71 4.82 0.56
N ASP A 5 14.57 3.83 0.34
CA ASP A 5 14.66 3.15 -0.93
C ASP A 5 13.29 2.49 -1.17
N SER A 6 12.49 3.17 -1.99
CA SER A 6 11.14 2.74 -2.32
C SER A 6 11.22 1.58 -3.30
N CYS A 7 10.73 0.42 -2.89
CA CYS A 7 10.34 -0.70 -3.76
C CYS A 7 9.40 -0.29 -4.92
N ASP A 8 8.94 0.96 -4.96
CA ASP A 8 7.92 1.48 -5.87
C ASP A 8 8.42 1.84 -7.28
N ASP A 9 9.74 2.04 -7.47
CA ASP A 9 10.30 2.43 -8.79
C ASP A 9 10.28 1.27 -9.81
N VAL A 10 9.96 0.04 -9.38
CA VAL A 10 9.92 -1.17 -10.21
C VAL A 10 8.50 -1.74 -10.38
N ALA A 11 7.49 -1.13 -9.74
CA ALA A 11 6.17 -1.76 -9.54
C ALA A 11 5.34 -1.94 -10.82
N GLU A 12 5.39 -1.02 -11.78
CA GLU A 12 4.58 -1.10 -13.01
C GLU A 12 5.13 -2.12 -14.03
N PRO A 13 6.44 -2.15 -14.33
CA PRO A 13 7.04 -3.24 -15.09
C PRO A 13 6.78 -4.62 -14.45
N HIS A 14 6.89 -4.73 -13.12
CA HIS A 14 6.61 -6.00 -12.42
C HIS A 14 5.13 -6.41 -12.49
N ARG A 15 4.20 -5.45 -12.39
CA ARG A 15 2.76 -5.72 -12.50
C ARG A 15 2.40 -6.28 -13.88
N ASN A 16 2.91 -5.65 -14.95
CA ASN A 16 2.66 -6.11 -16.32
C ASN A 16 3.28 -7.49 -16.55
N MET A 17 4.51 -7.72 -16.08
CA MET A 17 5.16 -9.04 -16.15
C MET A 17 4.32 -10.13 -15.47
N PHE A 18 3.78 -9.87 -14.28
CA PHE A 18 2.94 -10.84 -13.58
C PHE A 18 1.65 -11.14 -14.36
N MET A 19 0.95 -10.12 -14.87
CA MET A 19 -0.27 -10.33 -15.67
C MET A 19 0.04 -11.13 -16.94
N GLU A 20 1.17 -10.87 -17.59
CA GLU A 20 1.60 -11.56 -18.81
C GLU A 20 1.95 -13.02 -18.55
N GLU A 21 2.57 -13.34 -17.41
CA GLU A 21 2.83 -14.71 -16.98
C GLU A 21 1.52 -15.49 -16.75
N VAL A 22 0.53 -14.85 -16.12
CA VAL A 22 -0.81 -15.45 -15.94
C VAL A 22 -1.46 -15.70 -17.30
N ILE A 23 -1.37 -14.75 -18.24
CA ILE A 23 -1.90 -14.91 -19.60
C ILE A 23 -1.20 -16.02 -20.38
N ALA A 24 0.11 -16.18 -20.21
CA ALA A 24 0.86 -17.29 -20.81
C ALA A 24 0.37 -18.65 -20.27
N ARG A 25 0.14 -18.75 -18.96
CA ARG A 25 -0.43 -19.97 -18.35
C ARG A 25 -1.86 -20.24 -18.80
N MET A 26 -2.69 -19.21 -18.99
CA MET A 26 -4.04 -19.35 -19.53
C MET A 26 -4.06 -19.85 -20.98
N GLN A 27 -3.00 -19.59 -21.75
CA GLN A 27 -2.86 -20.03 -23.13
C GLN A 27 -2.11 -21.36 -23.28
N ASP A 28 -1.73 -22.01 -22.17
CA ASP A 28 -1.07 -23.32 -22.20
C ASP A 28 -1.96 -24.37 -22.89
N GLU A 29 -1.37 -25.19 -23.77
CA GLU A 29 -2.10 -26.13 -24.60
C GLU A 29 -2.83 -27.23 -23.79
N LYS A 30 -2.32 -27.54 -22.60
CA LYS A 30 -2.83 -28.65 -21.77
C LYS A 30 -3.63 -28.17 -20.57
N ASN A 31 -3.15 -27.13 -19.90
CA ASN A 31 -3.67 -26.64 -18.63
C ASN A 31 -4.34 -25.26 -18.74
N GLY A 32 -4.35 -24.67 -19.94
CA GLY A 32 -4.97 -23.39 -20.23
C GLY A 32 -6.48 -23.44 -20.37
N ILE A 33 -7.05 -22.30 -20.76
CA ILE A 33 -8.48 -22.13 -21.01
C ILE A 33 -8.81 -22.71 -22.40
N PRO A 34 -9.86 -23.54 -22.54
CA PRO A 34 -10.20 -24.16 -23.81
C PRO A 34 -10.69 -23.12 -24.84
N ILE A 35 -9.86 -22.79 -25.83
CA ILE A 35 -10.20 -21.87 -26.92
C ILE A 35 -11.04 -22.61 -27.97
N ARG A 36 -12.24 -22.11 -28.27
CA ARG A 36 -13.20 -22.76 -29.17
C ARG A 36 -13.64 -21.86 -30.33
N THR A 37 -14.17 -22.50 -31.37
CA THR A 37 -14.93 -21.81 -32.42
C THR A 37 -16.42 -22.09 -32.23
N VAL A 38 -17.18 -21.07 -31.85
CA VAL A 38 -18.62 -21.18 -31.62
C VAL A 38 -19.36 -20.97 -32.94
N LYS A 39 -20.24 -21.90 -33.30
CA LYS A 39 -21.09 -21.85 -34.49
C LYS A 39 -22.54 -21.65 -34.07
N SER A 40 -23.20 -20.67 -34.66
CA SER A 40 -24.66 -20.47 -34.61
C SER A 40 -25.21 -20.46 -36.03
N PHE A 41 -26.54 -20.45 -36.18
CA PHE A 41 -27.23 -20.44 -37.48
C PHE A 41 -26.78 -19.29 -38.39
N LEU A 42 -26.45 -18.11 -37.83
CA LEU A 42 -26.09 -16.90 -38.57
C LEU A 42 -24.61 -16.52 -38.47
N THR A 43 -23.88 -17.03 -37.49
CA THR A 43 -22.51 -16.57 -37.21
C THR A 43 -21.57 -17.69 -36.79
N LYS A 44 -20.34 -17.64 -37.31
CA LYS A 44 -19.20 -18.42 -36.83
C LYS A 44 -18.23 -17.47 -36.13
N ILE A 45 -17.96 -17.71 -34.86
CA ILE A 45 -17.07 -16.89 -34.02
C ILE A 45 -15.86 -17.74 -33.63
N PRO A 46 -14.71 -17.55 -34.28
CA PRO A 46 -13.50 -18.31 -33.99
C PRO A 46 -12.75 -17.76 -32.79
N SER A 47 -11.93 -18.61 -32.18
CA SER A 47 -10.95 -18.25 -31.14
C SER A 47 -11.55 -17.44 -29.98
N VAL A 48 -12.51 -18.06 -29.27
CA VAL A 48 -13.17 -17.48 -28.10
C VAL A 48 -13.28 -18.48 -26.95
N PHE A 49 -13.46 -17.95 -25.75
CA PHE A 49 -13.72 -18.66 -24.50
C PHE A 49 -14.74 -17.85 -23.69
N SER A 50 -15.45 -18.49 -22.75
CA SER A 50 -16.47 -17.84 -21.93
C SER A 50 -15.88 -17.15 -20.70
N GLY A 51 -16.58 -16.16 -20.18
CA GLY A 51 -16.18 -15.45 -18.97
C GLY A 51 -16.11 -16.37 -17.75
N SER A 52 -17.07 -17.28 -17.60
CA SER A 52 -17.05 -18.29 -16.53
C SER A 52 -15.86 -19.23 -16.59
N GLU A 53 -15.37 -19.57 -17.78
CA GLU A 53 -14.16 -20.39 -17.93
C GLU A 53 -12.91 -19.64 -17.43
N ILE A 54 -12.85 -18.31 -17.57
CA ILE A 54 -11.75 -17.48 -17.05
C ILE A 54 -11.77 -17.47 -15.52
N VAL A 55 -12.93 -17.20 -14.91
CA VAL A 55 -13.10 -17.12 -13.45
C VAL A 55 -12.74 -18.46 -12.81
N GLN A 56 -13.28 -19.57 -13.34
CA GLN A 56 -12.98 -20.91 -12.84
C GLN A 56 -11.50 -21.27 -13.00
N TRP A 57 -10.88 -20.90 -14.12
CA TRP A 57 -9.45 -21.13 -14.32
C TRP A 57 -8.62 -20.36 -13.29
N MET A 58 -8.96 -19.09 -13.00
CA MET A 58 -8.26 -18.27 -12.00
C MET A 58 -8.38 -18.86 -10.60
N MET A 59 -9.60 -19.19 -10.14
CA MET A 59 -9.82 -19.79 -8.82
C MET A 59 -8.96 -21.05 -8.64
N LYS A 60 -8.95 -21.93 -9.65
CA LYS A 60 -8.20 -23.19 -9.61
C LYS A 60 -6.68 -23.00 -9.66
N ASN A 61 -6.18 -22.12 -10.53
CA ASN A 61 -4.75 -22.03 -10.85
C ASN A 61 -3.97 -21.00 -10.03
N LEU A 62 -4.68 -20.09 -9.37
CA LEU A 62 -4.13 -19.04 -8.51
C LEU A 62 -4.49 -19.23 -7.02
N ASP A 63 -5.18 -20.32 -6.68
CA ASP A 63 -5.62 -20.65 -5.30
C ASP A 63 -6.48 -19.53 -4.67
N ILE A 64 -7.41 -18.99 -5.47
CA ILE A 64 -8.33 -17.93 -5.04
C ILE A 64 -9.62 -18.58 -4.55
N GLU A 65 -9.90 -18.44 -3.24
CA GLU A 65 -11.08 -19.01 -2.59
C GLU A 65 -12.36 -18.21 -2.89
N ASP A 66 -12.26 -16.88 -2.95
CA ASP A 66 -13.40 -15.99 -3.21
C ASP A 66 -13.59 -15.74 -4.72
N GLN A 67 -14.75 -16.15 -5.23
CA GLN A 67 -15.13 -15.92 -6.63
C GLN A 67 -15.16 -14.44 -7.00
N VAL A 68 -15.50 -13.55 -6.05
CA VAL A 68 -15.51 -12.09 -6.29
C VAL A 68 -14.09 -11.57 -6.49
N GLU A 69 -13.11 -12.07 -5.74
CA GLU A 69 -11.70 -11.73 -5.90
C GLU A 69 -11.17 -12.17 -7.28
N ALA A 70 -11.51 -13.39 -7.71
CA ALA A 70 -11.13 -13.91 -9.03
C ALA A 70 -11.76 -13.09 -10.17
N LEU A 71 -13.05 -12.78 -10.07
CA LEU A 71 -13.76 -11.94 -11.03
C LEU A 71 -13.18 -10.52 -11.10
N HIS A 72 -12.81 -9.94 -9.95
CA HIS A 72 -12.19 -8.63 -9.87
C HIS A 72 -10.80 -8.63 -10.54
N LEU A 73 -9.94 -9.61 -10.23
CA LEU A 73 -8.64 -9.76 -10.87
C LEU A 73 -8.78 -9.92 -12.39
N GLY A 74 -9.70 -10.76 -12.86
CA GLY A 74 -10.00 -10.91 -14.28
C GLY A 74 -10.50 -9.62 -14.92
N THR A 75 -11.33 -8.86 -14.23
CA THR A 75 -11.78 -7.53 -14.70
C THR A 75 -10.61 -6.57 -14.84
N LEU A 76 -9.67 -6.55 -13.89
CA LEU A 76 -8.46 -5.73 -14.00
C LEU A 76 -7.60 -6.13 -15.20
N MET A 77 -7.40 -7.44 -15.44
CA MET A 77 -6.64 -7.92 -16.59
C MET A 77 -7.32 -7.57 -17.92
N ALA A 78 -8.65 -7.62 -17.98
CA ALA A 78 -9.42 -7.17 -19.14
C ALA A 78 -9.25 -5.66 -19.38
N ALA A 79 -9.35 -4.85 -18.32
CA ALA A 79 -9.20 -3.39 -18.38
C ALA A 79 -7.78 -2.93 -18.79
N HIS A 80 -6.76 -3.76 -18.56
CA HIS A 80 -5.40 -3.55 -19.09
C HIS A 80 -5.22 -4.11 -20.51
N GLY A 81 -6.26 -4.70 -21.10
CA GLY A 81 -6.28 -5.12 -22.50
C GLY A 81 -5.60 -6.45 -22.79
N TYR A 82 -5.44 -7.34 -21.80
CA TYR A 82 -4.85 -8.67 -22.07
C TYR A 82 -5.84 -9.66 -22.69
N PHE A 83 -7.12 -9.52 -22.36
CA PHE A 83 -8.23 -10.14 -23.07
C PHE A 83 -9.42 -9.19 -23.06
N PHE A 84 -10.37 -9.37 -23.96
CA PHE A 84 -11.46 -8.40 -24.14
C PHE A 84 -12.77 -9.09 -24.56
N PRO A 85 -13.94 -8.56 -24.16
CA PRO A 85 -15.21 -9.05 -24.64
C PRO A 85 -15.36 -8.75 -26.14
N ILE A 86 -15.83 -9.74 -26.91
CA ILE A 86 -15.89 -9.59 -28.37
C ILE A 86 -17.01 -8.65 -28.84
N SER A 87 -18.03 -8.43 -28.01
CA SER A 87 -19.30 -7.76 -28.33
C SER A 87 -19.53 -6.45 -27.56
N ASP A 88 -18.58 -6.01 -26.75
CA ASP A 88 -18.70 -4.83 -25.90
C ASP A 88 -17.41 -4.00 -25.96
N HIS A 89 -17.54 -2.68 -25.83
CA HIS A 89 -16.43 -1.73 -25.71
C HIS A 89 -15.96 -1.55 -24.26
N VAL A 90 -16.80 -1.91 -23.28
CA VAL A 90 -16.43 -1.86 -21.86
C VAL A 90 -15.60 -3.11 -21.51
N LEU A 91 -14.33 -2.88 -21.17
CA LEU A 91 -13.36 -3.94 -20.86
C LEU A 91 -13.53 -4.48 -19.43
N THR A 92 -14.62 -5.21 -19.20
CA THR A 92 -14.91 -5.88 -17.93
C THR A 92 -15.10 -7.37 -18.10
N LEU A 93 -14.79 -8.17 -17.08
CA LEU A 93 -15.12 -9.59 -17.05
C LEU A 93 -16.51 -9.79 -16.43
N LYS A 94 -17.30 -10.68 -17.04
CA LYS A 94 -18.59 -11.15 -16.56
C LYS A 94 -18.49 -12.65 -16.34
N ASP A 95 -18.95 -13.13 -15.18
CA ASP A 95 -18.96 -14.55 -14.86
C ASP A 95 -20.20 -15.24 -15.45
N ASP A 96 -20.24 -15.30 -16.78
CA ASP A 96 -21.33 -15.88 -17.54
C ASP A 96 -20.83 -16.41 -18.90
N GLY A 97 -21.76 -16.71 -19.80
CA GLY A 97 -21.48 -17.17 -21.16
C GLY A 97 -20.97 -16.10 -22.12
N THR A 98 -20.65 -14.88 -21.67
CA THR A 98 -20.08 -13.82 -22.51
C THR A 98 -18.74 -14.28 -23.09
N PHE A 99 -18.53 -14.04 -24.39
CA PHE A 99 -17.32 -14.48 -25.08
C PHE A 99 -16.20 -13.44 -25.04
N TYR A 100 -15.00 -13.91 -24.72
CA TYR A 100 -13.78 -13.15 -24.67
C TYR A 100 -12.75 -13.68 -25.67
N ARG A 101 -11.72 -12.87 -25.92
CA ARG A 101 -10.56 -13.24 -26.73
C ARG A 101 -9.28 -12.66 -26.14
N PHE A 102 -8.17 -13.39 -26.24
CA PHE A 102 -6.85 -12.89 -25.91
C PHE A 102 -6.38 -11.79 -26.87
N GLN A 103 -5.71 -10.78 -26.32
CA GLN A 103 -5.03 -9.75 -27.08
C GLN A 103 -3.68 -10.26 -27.60
N THR A 104 -3.29 -9.78 -28.78
CA THR A 104 -1.95 -10.07 -29.32
C THR A 104 -0.86 -9.38 -28.49
N PRO A 105 0.29 -10.04 -28.23
CA PRO A 105 1.41 -9.43 -27.51
C PRO A 105 1.90 -8.09 -28.06
N TYR A 106 1.69 -7.84 -29.37
CA TYR A 106 1.99 -6.54 -29.97
C TYR A 106 1.26 -5.37 -29.28
N PHE A 107 0.01 -5.57 -28.89
CA PHE A 107 -0.83 -4.55 -28.24
C PHE A 107 -0.76 -4.56 -26.71
N TRP A 108 0.13 -5.35 -26.10
CA TRP A 108 0.24 -5.39 -24.64
C TRP A 108 0.79 -4.07 -24.06
N PRO A 109 0.33 -3.66 -22.86
CA PRO A 109 0.79 -2.44 -22.20
C PRO A 109 2.30 -2.39 -21.92
N SER A 110 2.95 -3.54 -21.74
CA SER A 110 4.42 -3.63 -21.53
C SER A 110 5.22 -3.06 -22.70
N ASN A 111 4.64 -2.99 -23.91
CA ASN A 111 5.26 -2.32 -25.05
C ASN A 111 5.33 -0.79 -24.92
N CYS A 112 4.82 -0.22 -23.82
CA CYS A 112 4.87 1.21 -23.48
C CYS A 112 4.23 2.08 -24.57
N TRP A 113 3.01 1.74 -24.96
CA TRP A 113 2.26 2.48 -25.96
C TRP A 113 1.86 3.87 -25.45
N GLU A 114 2.13 4.90 -26.26
CA GLU A 114 1.63 6.27 -26.08
C GLU A 114 0.97 6.73 -27.40
N PRO A 115 -0.19 6.16 -27.78
CA PRO A 115 -0.77 6.39 -29.09
C PRO A 115 -1.31 7.82 -29.24
N GLU A 116 -0.99 8.44 -30.37
CA GLU A 116 -1.34 9.83 -30.63
C GLU A 116 -2.79 9.99 -31.09
N ASN A 117 -3.31 11.22 -31.01
CA ASN A 117 -4.63 11.54 -31.55
C ASN A 117 -4.70 11.40 -33.07
N THR A 118 -3.57 11.54 -33.77
CA THR A 118 -3.49 11.30 -35.22
C THR A 118 -3.73 9.82 -35.53
N ASP A 119 -3.13 8.91 -34.75
CA ASP A 119 -3.33 7.46 -34.91
C ASP A 119 -4.80 7.09 -34.68
N TYR A 120 -5.43 7.65 -33.63
CA TYR A 120 -6.83 7.39 -33.35
C TYR A 120 -7.77 7.91 -34.45
N ALA A 121 -7.44 9.07 -35.04
CA ALA A 121 -8.19 9.61 -36.17
C ALA A 121 -8.13 8.69 -37.40
N VAL A 122 -6.96 8.11 -37.70
CA VAL A 122 -6.77 7.12 -38.77
C VAL A 122 -7.63 5.88 -38.50
N TYR A 123 -7.61 5.36 -37.27
CA TYR A 123 -8.42 4.21 -36.86
C TYR A 123 -9.93 4.44 -37.05
N LEU A 124 -10.46 5.55 -36.50
CA LEU A 124 -11.89 5.89 -36.61
C LEU A 124 -12.30 6.13 -38.06
N CYS A 125 -11.48 6.87 -38.82
CA CYS A 125 -11.71 7.09 -40.25
C CYS A 125 -11.75 5.75 -41.00
N LYS A 126 -10.78 4.87 -40.78
CA LYS A 126 -10.74 3.53 -41.39
C LYS A 126 -12.00 2.73 -41.10
N ARG A 127 -12.53 2.78 -39.87
CA ARG A 127 -13.78 2.08 -39.50
C ARG A 127 -14.99 2.60 -40.26
N THR A 128 -15.16 3.91 -40.37
CA THR A 128 -16.27 4.50 -41.13
C THR A 128 -16.28 4.09 -42.61
N MET A 129 -15.11 3.83 -43.20
CA MET A 129 -14.97 3.44 -44.61
C MET A 129 -15.36 1.99 -44.89
N GLN A 130 -15.52 1.14 -43.87
CA GLN A 130 -15.77 -0.28 -44.08
C GLN A 130 -17.24 -0.65 -44.33
N ASN A 131 -18.19 0.26 -44.08
CA ASN A 131 -19.63 0.09 -44.30
C ASN A 131 -20.17 -1.27 -43.79
N LYS A 132 -19.83 -1.63 -42.54
CA LYS A 132 -20.30 -2.85 -41.88
C LYS A 132 -20.89 -2.49 -40.52
N ALA A 133 -22.11 -2.96 -40.24
CA ALA A 133 -22.78 -2.73 -38.95
C ALA A 133 -21.90 -3.04 -37.73
N ARG A 134 -21.14 -4.15 -37.76
CA ARG A 134 -20.23 -4.53 -36.66
C ARG A 134 -19.04 -3.57 -36.42
N LEU A 135 -18.83 -2.61 -37.31
CA LEU A 135 -17.74 -1.62 -37.26
C LEU A 135 -18.27 -0.19 -37.19
N GLU A 136 -19.59 -0.01 -37.14
CA GLU A 136 -20.21 1.29 -36.91
C GLU A 136 -19.65 1.90 -35.63
N LEU A 137 -19.46 3.21 -35.67
CA LEU A 137 -18.93 3.94 -34.52
C LEU A 137 -20.02 4.01 -33.46
N ALA A 138 -19.65 3.75 -32.21
CA ALA A 138 -20.51 4.12 -31.09
C ALA A 138 -20.60 5.66 -30.98
N ASP A 139 -21.61 6.17 -30.28
CA ASP A 139 -21.86 7.62 -30.17
C ASP A 139 -20.62 8.39 -29.67
N TYR A 140 -19.95 7.88 -28.63
CA TYR A 140 -18.73 8.51 -28.09
C TYR A 140 -17.54 8.48 -29.07
N GLU A 141 -17.47 7.47 -29.93
CA GLU A 141 -16.46 7.37 -30.99
C GLU A 141 -16.77 8.35 -32.13
N ALA A 142 -18.03 8.50 -32.50
CA ALA A 142 -18.49 9.46 -33.50
C ALA A 142 -18.22 10.91 -33.04
N GLU A 143 -18.50 11.22 -31.77
CA GLU A 143 -18.14 12.50 -31.18
C GLU A 143 -16.62 12.73 -31.15
N SER A 144 -15.85 11.69 -30.83
CA SER A 144 -14.39 11.75 -30.86
C SER A 144 -13.88 12.03 -32.27
N LEU A 145 -14.41 11.34 -33.29
CA LEU A 145 -14.10 11.60 -34.69
C LEU A 145 -14.41 13.05 -35.08
N ALA A 146 -15.59 13.56 -34.71
CA ALA A 146 -15.98 14.93 -34.99
C ALA A 146 -15.04 15.97 -34.33
N ARG A 147 -14.55 15.70 -33.11
CA ARG A 147 -13.53 16.54 -32.44
C ARG A 147 -12.20 16.48 -33.19
N LEU A 148 -11.76 15.29 -33.60
CA LEU A 148 -10.50 15.10 -34.31
C LEU A 148 -10.51 15.71 -35.72
N GLN A 149 -11.62 15.62 -36.45
CA GLN A 149 -11.81 16.30 -37.73
C GLN A 149 -11.67 17.81 -37.60
N ARG A 150 -12.22 18.41 -36.53
CA ARG A 150 -12.03 19.83 -36.24
C ARG A 150 -10.58 20.15 -35.88
N ALA A 151 -9.95 19.35 -35.02
CA ALA A 151 -8.57 19.56 -34.59
C ALA A 151 -7.54 19.41 -35.73
N PHE A 152 -7.79 18.49 -36.66
CA PHE A 152 -6.88 18.14 -37.75
C PHE A 152 -7.39 18.55 -39.14
N ALA A 153 -8.29 19.53 -39.24
CA ALA A 153 -8.96 19.91 -40.50
C ALA A 153 -7.98 20.12 -41.67
N ARG A 154 -6.82 20.76 -41.42
CA ARG A 154 -5.79 21.03 -42.44
C ARG A 154 -4.97 19.80 -42.86
N LYS A 155 -4.96 18.75 -42.04
CA LYS A 155 -4.22 17.50 -42.28
C LYS A 155 -5.16 16.32 -42.59
N TRP A 156 -6.46 16.57 -42.69
CA TRP A 156 -7.47 15.52 -42.79
C TRP A 156 -7.30 14.65 -44.03
N GLU A 157 -6.90 15.24 -45.17
CA GLU A 157 -6.64 14.48 -46.40
C GLU A 157 -5.54 13.43 -46.22
N PHE A 158 -4.49 13.74 -45.46
CA PHE A 158 -3.42 12.76 -45.16
C PHE A 158 -3.91 11.65 -44.24
N ILE A 159 -4.72 11.98 -43.23
CA ILE A 159 -5.35 10.99 -42.34
C ILE A 159 -6.26 10.05 -43.14
N PHE A 160 -7.07 10.60 -44.05
CA PHE A 160 -7.95 9.83 -44.92
C PHE A 160 -7.15 8.91 -45.86
N MET A 161 -6.09 9.43 -46.49
CA MET A 161 -5.21 8.65 -47.37
C MET A 161 -4.55 7.48 -46.64
N GLN A 162 -4.09 7.71 -45.41
CA GLN A 162 -3.49 6.67 -44.56
C GLN A 162 -4.53 5.62 -44.15
N ALA A 163 -5.73 6.05 -43.74
CA ALA A 163 -6.83 5.15 -43.42
C ALA A 163 -7.26 4.30 -44.63
N GLU A 164 -7.33 4.90 -45.82
CA GLU A 164 -7.66 4.19 -47.06
C GLU A 164 -6.59 3.14 -47.42
N ALA A 165 -5.31 3.51 -47.33
CA ALA A 165 -4.20 2.60 -47.57
C ALA A 165 -4.25 1.39 -46.61
N GLN A 166 -4.51 1.62 -45.32
CA GLN A 166 -4.65 0.56 -44.34
C GLN A 166 -5.89 -0.32 -44.63
N ALA A 167 -7.03 0.29 -44.98
CA ALA A 167 -8.23 -0.46 -45.37
C ALA A 167 -8.01 -1.34 -46.61
N LYS A 168 -7.19 -0.89 -47.58
CA LYS A 168 -6.79 -1.66 -48.77
C LYS A 168 -5.92 -2.86 -48.38
N VAL A 169 -5.00 -2.71 -47.42
CA VAL A 169 -4.21 -3.84 -46.88
C VAL A 169 -5.11 -4.83 -46.15
N ASP A 170 -5.99 -4.35 -45.26
CA ASP A 170 -6.91 -5.20 -44.51
C ASP A 170 -7.86 -5.98 -45.43
N LYS A 171 -8.23 -5.40 -46.59
CA LYS A 171 -9.06 -6.07 -47.61
C LYS A 171 -8.42 -7.30 -48.25
N LYS A 172 -7.08 -7.41 -48.25
CA LYS A 172 -6.34 -8.56 -48.81
C LYS A 172 -6.33 -9.78 -47.90
N ARG A 173 -6.57 -9.59 -46.60
CA ARG A 173 -6.63 -10.68 -45.60
C ARG A 173 -7.92 -11.48 -45.71
N ASP A 174 -7.92 -12.73 -45.27
CA ASP A 174 -9.14 -13.53 -45.27
C ASP A 174 -10.19 -12.96 -44.28
N LYS A 175 -11.45 -13.35 -44.46
CA LYS A 175 -12.57 -12.79 -43.71
C LYS A 175 -12.50 -13.07 -42.20
N ILE A 176 -11.98 -14.24 -41.82
CA ILE A 176 -11.89 -14.68 -40.43
C ILE A 176 -10.74 -13.94 -39.74
N GLU A 177 -9.56 -13.97 -40.34
CA GLU A 177 -8.36 -13.30 -39.83
C GLU A 177 -8.62 -11.80 -39.66
N ARG A 178 -9.22 -11.16 -40.67
CA ARG A 178 -9.59 -9.74 -40.59
C ARG A 178 -10.55 -9.44 -39.44
N LYS A 179 -11.55 -10.29 -39.19
CA LYS A 179 -12.49 -10.10 -38.06
C LYS A 179 -11.76 -10.19 -36.72
N ILE A 180 -10.72 -11.01 -36.61
CA ILE A 180 -9.91 -11.13 -35.40
C ILE A 180 -9.06 -9.88 -35.21
N LEU A 181 -8.32 -9.48 -36.25
CA LEU A 181 -7.45 -8.31 -36.20
C LEU A 181 -8.23 -7.01 -35.94
N ASP A 182 -9.39 -6.82 -36.59
CA ASP A 182 -10.28 -5.67 -36.33
C ASP A 182 -10.69 -5.61 -34.84
N SER A 183 -10.98 -6.76 -34.22
CA SER A 183 -11.39 -6.82 -32.82
C SER A 183 -10.24 -6.58 -31.84
N GLN A 184 -9.02 -7.02 -32.18
CA GLN A 184 -7.81 -6.79 -31.39
C GLN A 184 -7.39 -5.31 -31.43
N GLU A 185 -7.46 -4.69 -32.60
CA GLU A 185 -7.23 -3.25 -32.77
C GLU A 185 -8.30 -2.42 -32.04
N ARG A 186 -9.57 -2.84 -32.08
CA ARG A 186 -10.64 -2.23 -31.26
C ARG A 186 -10.28 -2.28 -29.77
N ALA A 187 -9.95 -3.46 -29.25
CA ALA A 187 -9.62 -3.63 -27.84
C ALA A 187 -8.39 -2.82 -27.40
N PHE A 188 -7.41 -2.63 -28.29
CA PHE A 188 -6.29 -1.71 -28.03
C PHE A 188 -6.77 -0.27 -27.81
N TRP A 189 -7.69 0.21 -28.66
CA TRP A 189 -8.26 1.55 -28.50
C TRP A 189 -9.22 1.66 -27.33
N ASP A 190 -9.93 0.60 -26.96
CA ASP A 190 -10.78 0.57 -25.76
C ASP A 190 -9.96 0.75 -24.46
N VAL A 191 -8.66 0.40 -24.45
CA VAL A 191 -7.73 0.72 -23.34
C VAL A 191 -7.30 2.19 -23.37
N HIS A 192 -6.86 2.68 -24.53
CA HIS A 192 -6.19 3.99 -24.65
C HIS A 192 -7.15 5.16 -24.85
N ARG A 193 -8.40 4.89 -25.26
CA ARG A 193 -9.50 5.82 -25.48
C ARG A 193 -10.79 5.18 -24.95
N PRO A 194 -10.86 4.93 -23.63
CA PRO A 194 -11.92 4.14 -23.03
C PRO A 194 -13.29 4.82 -23.17
N VAL A 195 -14.35 4.00 -23.09
CA VAL A 195 -15.73 4.47 -23.02
C VAL A 195 -15.87 5.50 -21.88
N PRO A 196 -16.54 6.65 -22.08
CA PRO A 196 -16.76 7.62 -21.01
C PRO A 196 -17.36 6.99 -19.75
N GLY A 197 -16.76 7.26 -18.58
CA GLY A 197 -17.15 6.66 -17.29
C GLY A 197 -16.32 5.44 -16.89
N CYS A 198 -15.58 4.82 -17.81
CA CYS A 198 -14.61 3.78 -17.47
C CYS A 198 -13.30 4.39 -16.92
N VAL A 199 -12.63 3.65 -16.03
CA VAL A 199 -11.29 4.00 -15.54
C VAL A 199 -10.29 3.91 -16.69
N ASN A 200 -9.48 4.95 -16.88
CA ASN A 200 -8.38 4.93 -17.82
C ASN A 200 -7.14 4.28 -17.18
N THR A 201 -6.89 3.01 -17.51
CA THR A 201 -5.78 2.22 -16.96
C THR A 201 -4.39 2.69 -17.42
N THR A 202 -4.32 3.60 -18.40
CA THR A 202 -3.06 4.20 -18.88
C THR A 202 -2.64 5.42 -18.07
N GLU A 203 -3.48 5.92 -17.15
CA GLU A 203 -3.13 7.04 -16.27
C GLU A 203 -2.14 6.59 -15.20
N VAL A 204 -1.03 7.33 -15.11
CA VAL A 204 0.07 7.06 -14.18
C VAL A 204 0.15 8.19 -13.15
N ASP A 205 0.39 7.84 -11.88
CA ASP A 205 0.61 8.82 -10.80
C ASP A 205 1.74 9.81 -11.17
N ILE A 206 1.52 11.09 -10.91
CA ILE A 206 2.46 12.17 -11.26
C ILE A 206 3.86 11.97 -10.67
N LYS A 207 3.96 11.37 -9.48
CA LYS A 207 5.23 11.04 -8.82
C LYS A 207 6.01 9.97 -9.59
N LYS A 208 5.30 9.02 -10.21
CA LYS A 208 5.87 7.95 -11.02
C LYS A 208 6.24 8.45 -12.43
N SER A 209 5.41 9.31 -13.01
CA SER A 209 5.64 9.91 -14.33
C SER A 209 6.99 10.66 -14.43
N SER A 210 7.38 11.38 -13.38
CA SER A 210 8.65 12.14 -13.37
C SER A 210 9.90 11.26 -13.30
N ARG A 211 9.83 10.08 -12.70
CA ARG A 211 10.99 9.18 -12.48
C ARG A 211 11.21 8.21 -13.63
N MET A 212 10.18 7.98 -14.43
CA MET A 212 10.17 7.04 -15.54
C MET A 212 10.74 7.60 -16.85
N LYS A 213 11.18 8.88 -16.85
CA LYS A 213 11.88 9.52 -17.99
C LYS A 213 13.29 8.94 -18.17
N ASN A 214 13.35 7.71 -18.68
CA ASN A 214 14.56 7.21 -19.33
C ASN A 214 14.59 7.74 -20.78
N PRO A 215 15.63 8.46 -21.21
CA PRO A 215 15.74 9.04 -22.57
C PRO A 215 15.78 8.00 -23.71
N HIS A 216 15.82 6.70 -23.40
CA HIS A 216 16.03 5.62 -24.37
C HIS A 216 14.77 4.92 -24.88
N LYS A 217 13.57 5.30 -24.42
CA LYS A 217 12.31 4.76 -24.97
C LYS A 217 11.93 5.51 -26.25
N THR A 218 12.23 4.94 -27.42
CA THR A 218 11.70 5.40 -28.70
C THR A 218 10.18 5.32 -28.67
N ARG A 219 9.50 6.45 -28.92
CA ARG A 219 8.03 6.50 -29.04
C ARG A 219 7.59 5.68 -30.25
N LYS A 220 6.80 4.63 -30.02
CA LYS A 220 6.25 3.77 -31.08
C LYS A 220 4.94 4.37 -31.58
N SER A 221 4.87 4.73 -32.87
CA SER A 221 3.61 5.07 -33.53
C SER A 221 2.94 3.77 -34.02
N VAL A 222 1.61 3.72 -33.92
CA VAL A 222 0.80 2.56 -34.36
C VAL A 222 0.79 2.44 -35.88
N TYR A 223 0.83 3.57 -36.60
CA TYR A 223 0.73 3.61 -38.07
C TYR A 223 1.88 4.35 -38.77
N GLY A 224 2.90 4.79 -38.04
CA GLY A 224 4.06 5.50 -38.58
C GLY A 224 5.06 4.60 -39.33
N LEU A 225 5.72 5.16 -40.35
CA LEU A 225 6.91 4.54 -40.97
C LEU A 225 8.09 4.63 -39.99
N GLN A 226 8.77 3.50 -39.78
CA GLN A 226 9.92 3.38 -38.88
C GLN A 226 11.16 4.06 -39.49
N ASN A 227 11.22 5.38 -39.41
CA ASN A 227 12.40 6.16 -39.78
C ASN A 227 13.15 6.60 -38.52
N ASP A 228 14.14 5.80 -38.13
CA ASP A 228 15.14 6.17 -37.12
C ASP A 228 16.08 7.25 -37.69
N ILE A 229 15.82 8.52 -37.39
CA ILE A 229 16.85 9.57 -37.49
C ILE A 229 17.13 10.07 -36.08
N ARG A 230 18.26 9.61 -35.53
CA ARG A 230 18.86 10.13 -34.29
C ARG A 230 19.42 11.52 -34.55
N THR A 231 18.89 12.53 -33.86
CA THR A 231 19.59 13.80 -33.62
C THR A 231 20.05 13.84 -32.16
N HIS A 232 21.34 14.17 -31.99
CA HIS A 232 22.14 14.09 -30.77
C HIS A 232 21.66 14.96 -29.60
N SER A 233 21.78 14.39 -28.38
CA SER A 233 22.11 14.90 -27.03
C SER A 233 21.60 16.27 -26.50
N PRO A 234 21.41 16.41 -25.17
CA PRO A 234 22.51 16.89 -24.33
C PRO A 234 22.72 16.18 -22.97
N THR A 235 24.00 16.01 -22.64
CA THR A 235 24.67 16.06 -21.32
C THR A 235 24.15 15.20 -20.16
N HIS A 236 24.83 14.07 -19.95
CA HIS A 236 24.83 13.30 -18.70
C HIS A 236 25.29 14.18 -17.53
N THR A 237 24.45 14.32 -16.49
CA THR A 237 24.94 14.51 -15.12
C THR A 237 25.11 13.11 -14.53
N PRO A 238 26.30 12.71 -14.04
CA PRO A 238 26.43 11.45 -13.33
C PRO A 238 25.54 11.46 -12.10
N ALA A 239 24.83 10.36 -11.85
CA ALA A 239 24.10 10.16 -10.60
C ALA A 239 25.08 10.34 -9.42
N PRO A 240 24.65 10.94 -8.29
CA PRO A 240 25.52 11.04 -7.12
C PRO A 240 25.90 9.62 -6.68
N GLU A 241 27.20 9.32 -6.71
CA GLU A 241 27.75 8.07 -6.18
C GLU A 241 27.22 7.88 -4.76
N ALA A 242 26.53 6.77 -4.52
CA ALA A 242 26.16 6.36 -3.18
C ALA A 242 27.46 6.12 -2.41
N LYS A 243 27.73 6.91 -1.38
CA LYS A 243 28.85 6.67 -0.46
C LYS A 243 28.73 5.24 0.06
N GLN A 244 29.74 4.41 -0.18
CA GLN A 244 29.81 3.10 0.44
C GLN A 244 29.90 3.28 1.96
N PRO A 245 29.14 2.49 2.75
CA PRO A 245 29.18 2.59 4.20
C PRO A 245 30.60 2.28 4.69
N THR A 246 31.07 3.04 5.69
CA THR A 246 32.40 2.83 6.26
C THR A 246 32.44 1.52 7.05
N GLU A 247 33.65 0.96 7.24
CA GLU A 247 33.84 -0.27 8.02
C GLU A 247 33.30 -0.15 9.45
N GLU A 248 33.41 1.05 10.04
CA GLU A 248 32.85 1.40 11.35
C GLU A 248 31.32 1.34 11.37
N GLU A 249 30.65 1.87 10.34
CA GLU A 249 29.18 1.79 10.20
C GLU A 249 28.69 0.34 10.03
N LEU A 250 29.47 -0.50 9.33
CA LEU A 250 29.16 -1.91 9.17
C LEU A 250 29.35 -2.70 10.48
N GLN A 251 30.40 -2.40 11.26
CA GLN A 251 30.63 -3.01 12.57
C GLN A 251 29.55 -2.62 13.59
N GLU A 252 29.05 -1.38 13.55
CA GLU A 252 27.90 -0.96 14.38
C GLU A 252 26.62 -1.72 14.01
N GLN A 253 26.40 -2.02 12.73
CA GLN A 253 25.25 -2.81 12.27
C GLN A 253 25.29 -4.30 12.67
N LEU A 254 26.47 -4.83 12.99
CA LEU A 254 26.68 -6.23 13.37
C LEU A 254 26.52 -6.46 14.89
N THR A 255 26.77 -5.46 15.71
CA THR A 255 26.98 -5.64 17.17
C THR A 255 25.70 -5.62 18.01
N ASN A 256 24.57 -5.10 17.49
CA ASN A 256 23.37 -4.84 18.30
C ASN A 256 22.11 -5.63 17.90
N LYS A 257 22.25 -6.73 17.14
CA LYS A 257 21.07 -7.50 16.68
C LYS A 257 20.69 -8.61 17.68
N PRO A 258 19.54 -8.51 18.38
CA PRO A 258 19.08 -9.59 19.22
C PRO A 258 18.73 -10.84 18.37
N PRO A 259 18.79 -12.05 18.96
CA PRO A 259 18.40 -13.27 18.25
C PRO A 259 16.96 -13.19 17.73
N ILE A 260 16.70 -13.71 16.52
CA ILE A 260 15.36 -13.72 15.89
C ILE A 260 14.30 -14.33 16.83
N LEU A 261 14.65 -15.37 17.57
CA LEU A 261 13.74 -16.02 18.53
C LEU A 261 13.30 -15.07 19.65
N VAL A 262 14.23 -14.24 20.16
CA VAL A 262 13.93 -13.24 21.21
C VAL A 262 12.98 -12.19 20.67
N LEU A 263 13.22 -11.70 19.44
CA LEU A 263 12.34 -10.74 18.77
C LEU A 263 10.94 -11.31 18.56
N LYS A 264 10.84 -12.54 18.05
CA LYS A 264 9.56 -13.20 17.80
C LYS A 264 8.75 -13.36 19.09
N ASN A 265 9.36 -13.85 20.15
CA ASN A 265 8.67 -14.06 21.44
C ASN A 265 8.21 -12.72 22.04
N SER A 266 9.02 -11.66 21.92
CA SER A 266 8.66 -10.31 22.36
C SER A 266 7.45 -9.77 21.60
N LEU A 267 7.43 -9.88 20.27
CA LEU A 267 6.32 -9.42 19.44
C LEU A 267 5.01 -10.19 19.71
N LEU A 268 5.11 -11.51 19.87
CA LEU A 268 3.94 -12.34 20.21
C LEU A 268 3.40 -12.00 21.59
N GLY A 269 4.27 -11.90 22.61
CA GLY A 269 3.86 -11.52 23.96
C GLY A 269 3.24 -10.13 24.01
N TYR A 270 3.80 -9.16 23.29
CA TYR A 270 3.19 -7.83 23.15
C TYR A 270 1.81 -7.91 22.50
N THR A 271 1.66 -8.65 21.41
CA THR A 271 0.36 -8.76 20.71
C THR A 271 -0.69 -9.43 21.61
N GLU A 272 -0.34 -10.52 22.29
CA GLU A 272 -1.24 -11.22 23.22
C GLU A 272 -1.68 -10.31 24.37
N GLN A 273 -0.77 -9.48 24.89
CA GLN A 273 -1.06 -8.55 25.99
C GLN A 273 -2.11 -7.49 25.61
N TYR A 274 -2.14 -7.03 24.35
CA TYR A 274 -3.08 -6.01 23.87
C TYR A 274 -4.30 -6.57 23.13
N LEU A 275 -4.41 -7.90 22.99
CA LEU A 275 -5.50 -8.56 22.27
C LEU A 275 -6.89 -8.15 22.78
N GLU A 276 -7.07 -8.06 24.11
CA GLU A 276 -8.34 -7.64 24.75
C GLU A 276 -8.69 -6.16 24.47
N TYR A 277 -7.73 -5.36 23.98
CA TYR A 277 -7.87 -3.93 23.71
C TYR A 277 -7.94 -3.60 22.22
N ASP A 278 -7.84 -4.59 21.34
CA ASP A 278 -7.93 -4.41 19.89
C ASP A 278 -9.40 -4.51 19.44
N PRO A 279 -10.05 -3.40 19.01
CA PRO A 279 -11.46 -3.41 18.62
C PRO A 279 -11.79 -4.27 17.39
N PHE A 280 -10.79 -4.68 16.60
CA PHE A 280 -10.98 -5.57 15.46
C PHE A 280 -11.04 -7.05 15.88
N LEU A 281 -10.44 -7.41 17.01
CA LEU A 281 -10.34 -8.78 17.50
C LEU A 281 -11.27 -9.03 18.69
N THR A 282 -11.40 -8.04 19.58
CA THR A 282 -12.25 -8.08 20.77
C THR A 282 -13.25 -6.92 20.71
N PRO A 283 -14.57 -7.19 20.66
CA PRO A 283 -15.58 -6.13 20.66
C PRO A 283 -15.45 -5.25 21.92
N PRO A 284 -15.36 -3.91 21.78
CA PRO A 284 -15.26 -3.01 22.92
C PRO A 284 -16.60 -2.90 23.65
N ASP A 285 -16.55 -2.60 24.96
CA ASP A 285 -17.70 -2.39 25.84
C ASP A 285 -17.92 -0.86 26.03
N PRO A 286 -19.12 -0.31 25.75
CA PRO A 286 -20.39 -0.99 25.46
C PRO A 286 -20.54 -1.51 24.03
N SER A 287 -20.03 -0.79 23.03
CA SER A 287 -20.07 -1.18 21.63
C SER A 287 -19.04 -0.42 20.80
N ASN A 288 -18.74 -0.90 19.58
CA ASN A 288 -17.88 -0.19 18.64
C ASN A 288 -18.67 0.95 17.97
N PRO A 289 -18.31 2.23 18.18
CA PRO A 289 -19.07 3.37 17.65
C PRO A 289 -19.23 3.37 16.13
N TRP A 290 -18.30 2.76 15.39
CA TRP A 290 -18.36 2.65 13.93
C TRP A 290 -19.39 1.63 13.43
N ILE A 291 -19.90 0.76 14.31
CA ILE A 291 -20.88 -0.29 14.00
C ILE A 291 -22.24 0.05 14.59
N SER A 292 -22.28 0.64 15.79
CA SER A 292 -23.51 0.93 16.53
C SER A 292 -24.01 2.36 16.41
N ASP A 293 -23.20 3.28 15.86
CA ASP A 293 -23.44 4.73 15.89
C ASP A 293 -23.61 5.31 17.32
N ASP A 294 -23.14 4.58 18.34
CA ASP A 294 -23.15 5.00 19.75
C ASP A 294 -21.75 5.47 20.18
N THR A 295 -21.62 6.77 20.49
CA THR A 295 -20.36 7.41 20.88
C THR A 295 -19.99 7.22 22.34
N THR A 296 -20.79 6.50 23.13
CA THR A 296 -20.57 6.30 24.58
C THR A 296 -19.16 5.78 24.90
N LEU A 297 -18.60 4.89 24.07
CA LEU A 297 -17.23 4.38 24.26
C LEU A 297 -16.19 5.51 24.26
N TRP A 298 -16.26 6.43 23.29
CA TRP A 298 -15.31 7.55 23.18
C TRP A 298 -15.42 8.51 24.37
N GLU A 299 -16.64 8.72 24.87
CA GLU A 299 -16.87 9.53 26.08
C GLU A 299 -16.27 8.87 27.33
N LEU A 300 -16.43 7.54 27.46
CA LEU A 300 -15.82 6.77 28.55
C LEU A 300 -14.29 6.78 28.49
N GLU A 301 -13.69 6.70 27.29
CA GLU A 301 -12.24 6.78 27.11
C GLU A 301 -11.68 8.18 27.40
N ALA A 302 -12.43 9.24 27.08
CA ALA A 302 -12.05 10.62 27.37
C ALA A 302 -12.32 11.03 28.84
N SER A 303 -13.10 10.24 29.57
CA SER A 303 -13.48 10.52 30.95
C SER A 303 -12.27 10.69 31.88
N LYS A 304 -12.43 11.54 32.90
CA LYS A 304 -11.48 11.69 34.01
C LYS A 304 -11.58 10.54 35.02
N GLU A 305 -12.66 9.77 34.97
CA GLU A 305 -12.86 8.56 35.78
C GLU A 305 -12.56 7.32 34.92
N PRO A 306 -11.35 6.76 35.00
CA PRO A 306 -10.92 5.71 34.09
C PRO A 306 -11.63 4.40 34.42
N GLY A 307 -12.11 3.71 33.38
CA GLY A 307 -12.64 2.35 33.52
C GLY A 307 -11.58 1.33 33.92
N GLN A 308 -12.02 0.17 34.42
CA GLN A 308 -11.10 -0.87 34.91
C GLN A 308 -10.10 -1.35 33.85
N GLN A 309 -10.53 -1.52 32.59
CA GLN A 309 -9.64 -1.92 31.49
C GLN A 309 -8.55 -0.87 31.23
N ARG A 310 -8.93 0.42 31.20
CA ARG A 310 -7.97 1.53 31.05
C ARG A 310 -6.93 1.55 32.18
N VAL A 311 -7.35 1.34 33.42
CA VAL A 311 -6.43 1.22 34.58
C VAL A 311 -5.56 -0.04 34.48
N LYS A 312 -6.11 -1.20 34.13
CA LYS A 312 -5.37 -2.47 33.96
C LYS A 312 -4.24 -2.32 32.94
N ARG A 313 -4.48 -1.57 31.86
CA ARG A 313 -3.49 -1.29 30.80
C ARG A 313 -2.26 -0.54 31.31
N TRP A 314 -2.40 0.30 32.33
CA TRP A 314 -1.27 1.01 32.94
C TRP A 314 -0.20 0.07 33.50
N ALA A 315 -0.57 -1.14 33.94
CA ALA A 315 0.38 -2.13 34.45
C ALA A 315 1.23 -2.80 33.35
N PHE A 316 0.93 -2.58 32.07
CA PHE A 316 1.70 -3.17 30.97
C PHE A 316 3.09 -2.55 30.82
N GLY A 317 3.26 -1.31 31.28
CA GLY A 317 4.54 -0.62 31.32
C GLY A 317 4.36 0.85 31.65
N ILE A 318 5.45 1.47 32.11
CA ILE A 318 5.47 2.91 32.43
C ILE A 318 5.00 3.77 31.25
N ASP A 319 5.24 3.35 30.02
CA ASP A 319 4.79 4.09 28.83
C ASP A 319 3.26 4.20 28.75
N GLU A 320 2.52 3.20 29.19
CA GLU A 320 1.05 3.25 29.21
C GLU A 320 0.53 4.25 30.24
N VAL A 321 1.17 4.31 31.42
CA VAL A 321 0.90 5.34 32.43
C VAL A 321 1.22 6.74 31.88
N LEU A 322 2.39 6.90 31.24
CA LEU A 322 2.86 8.21 30.77
C LEU A 322 2.10 8.73 29.55
N LYS A 323 1.54 7.86 28.71
CA LYS A 323 0.66 8.25 27.60
C LYS A 323 -0.71 8.71 28.09
N ASP A 324 -1.23 8.08 29.14
CA ASP A 324 -2.55 8.37 29.69
C ASP A 324 -2.52 9.66 30.55
N PRO A 325 -3.33 10.69 30.26
CA PRO A 325 -3.41 11.89 31.09
C PRO A 325 -3.80 11.61 32.55
N VAL A 326 -4.76 10.71 32.78
CA VAL A 326 -5.21 10.34 34.12
C VAL A 326 -4.17 9.44 34.78
N GLY A 327 -3.57 8.52 34.02
CA GLY A 327 -2.46 7.69 34.50
C GLY A 327 -1.30 8.54 35.03
N ARG A 328 -0.88 9.56 34.27
CA ARG A 328 0.13 10.54 34.69
C ARG A 328 -0.24 11.28 35.97
N GLU A 329 -1.50 11.71 36.09
CA GLU A 329 -1.96 12.42 37.29
C GLU A 329 -1.90 11.52 38.53
N GLN A 330 -2.36 10.27 38.42
CA GLN A 330 -2.32 9.31 39.52
C GLN A 330 -0.89 8.91 39.90
N PHE A 331 -0.02 8.75 38.89
CA PHE A 331 1.39 8.48 39.14
C PHE A 331 2.10 9.67 39.79
N LEU A 332 1.81 10.90 39.36
CA LEU A 332 2.35 12.12 39.98
C LEU A 332 1.92 12.23 41.45
N LYS A 333 0.63 12.04 41.76
CA LYS A 333 0.12 12.05 43.15
C LYS A 333 0.81 11.02 44.03
N PHE A 334 1.06 9.82 43.49
CA PHE A 334 1.83 8.80 44.19
C PHE A 334 3.25 9.26 44.49
N LEU A 335 3.97 9.83 43.51
CA LEU A 335 5.33 10.33 43.71
C LEU A 335 5.38 11.52 44.68
N GLU A 336 4.37 12.38 44.69
CA GLU A 336 4.25 13.48 45.66
C GLU A 336 4.12 12.94 47.08
N SER A 337 3.36 11.87 47.29
CA SER A 337 3.22 11.21 48.60
C SER A 337 4.53 10.59 49.10
N GLU A 338 5.45 10.25 48.18
CA GLU A 338 6.77 9.70 48.49
C GLU A 338 7.90 10.75 48.35
N PHE A 339 7.55 12.04 48.19
CA PHE A 339 8.52 13.13 48.01
C PHE A 339 9.55 12.89 46.89
N SER A 340 9.12 12.30 45.76
CA SER A 340 9.97 11.94 44.60
C SER A 340 9.39 12.38 43.24
N SER A 341 8.52 13.39 43.27
CA SER A 341 7.77 13.87 42.09
C SER A 341 8.58 14.74 41.14
N GLU A 342 9.74 15.25 41.56
CA GLU A 342 10.67 16.03 40.74
C GLU A 342 11.10 15.28 39.48
N ASN A 343 11.26 13.95 39.56
CA ASN A 343 11.65 13.11 38.43
C ASN A 343 10.63 13.14 37.29
N LEU A 344 9.35 12.96 37.63
CA LEU A 344 8.26 12.99 36.64
C LEU A 344 8.03 14.41 36.13
N ARG A 345 8.11 15.43 37.01
CA ARG A 345 7.98 16.84 36.61
C ARG A 345 9.05 17.25 35.61
N PHE A 346 10.31 16.90 35.87
CA PHE A 346 11.42 17.09 34.93
C PHE A 346 11.15 16.38 33.60
N TRP A 347 10.79 15.09 33.64
CA TRP A 347 10.55 14.32 32.42
C TRP A 347 9.44 14.93 31.56
N LEU A 348 8.35 15.38 32.18
CA LEU A 348 7.24 16.06 31.51
C LEU A 348 7.66 17.42 30.95
N ALA A 349 8.45 18.21 31.68
CA ALA A 349 8.96 19.49 31.21
C ALA A 349 9.85 19.34 29.97
N VAL A 350 10.69 18.30 29.91
CA VAL A 350 11.49 17.98 28.72
C VAL A 350 10.62 17.48 27.55
N GLN A 351 9.58 16.67 27.81
CA GLN A 351 8.61 16.29 26.76
C GLN A 351 7.87 17.51 26.18
N GLU A 352 7.55 18.48 27.03
CA GLU A 352 6.93 19.72 26.61
C GLU A 352 7.89 20.57 25.77
N LEU A 353 9.15 20.73 26.22
CA LEU A 353 10.20 21.44 25.49
C LEU A 353 10.32 20.94 24.04
N LYS A 354 10.32 19.62 23.84
CA LYS A 354 10.39 19.00 22.50
C LYS A 354 9.25 19.42 21.57
N LYS A 355 8.10 19.82 22.11
CA LYS A 355 6.89 20.23 21.38
C LYS A 355 6.74 21.76 21.23
N ARG A 356 7.53 22.56 21.94
CA ARG A 356 7.45 24.04 21.90
C ARG A 356 7.85 24.62 20.54
N PRO A 357 7.37 25.81 20.13
CA PRO A 357 7.91 26.54 18.99
C PRO A 357 9.42 26.81 19.15
N ILE A 358 10.20 26.78 18.06
CA ILE A 358 11.68 26.88 18.15
C ILE A 358 12.16 28.16 18.84
N ARG A 359 11.41 29.26 18.71
CA ARG A 359 11.70 30.55 19.36
C ARG A 359 11.61 30.52 20.89
N GLU A 360 10.82 29.61 21.46
CA GLU A 360 10.61 29.48 22.92
C GLU A 360 11.60 28.49 23.55
N VAL A 361 12.27 27.67 22.74
CA VAL A 361 13.19 26.61 23.20
C VAL A 361 14.34 27.19 24.03
N PRO A 362 15.04 28.27 23.66
CA PRO A 362 16.15 28.78 24.45
C PRO A 362 15.76 29.20 25.87
N THR A 363 14.65 29.94 26.00
CA THR A 363 14.12 30.37 27.31
C THR A 363 13.69 29.17 28.14
N ARG A 364 12.94 28.24 27.54
CA ARG A 364 12.44 27.06 28.24
C ARG A 364 13.57 26.13 28.71
N VAL A 365 14.66 26.02 27.94
CA VAL A 365 15.84 25.26 28.36
C VAL A 365 16.44 25.86 29.63
N GLN A 366 16.57 27.18 29.71
CA GLN A 366 17.11 27.83 30.90
C GLN A 366 16.20 27.64 32.12
N GLU A 367 14.88 27.75 31.95
CA GLU A 367 13.91 27.49 33.03
C GLU A 367 14.05 26.08 33.61
N ILE A 368 14.07 25.06 32.74
CA ILE A 368 14.20 23.66 33.15
C ILE A 368 15.55 23.43 33.84
N TRP A 369 16.63 24.04 33.32
CA TRP A 369 17.94 23.96 33.96
C TRP A 369 17.91 24.53 35.39
N GLN A 370 17.36 25.74 35.57
CA GLN A 370 17.29 26.39 36.89
C GLN A 370 16.40 25.65 37.88
N GLU A 371 15.31 25.03 37.41
CA GLU A 371 14.35 24.33 38.27
C GLU A 371 14.87 22.97 38.77
N PHE A 372 15.61 22.22 37.93
CA PHE A 372 15.91 20.80 38.18
C PHE A 372 17.40 20.45 38.28
N LEU A 373 18.31 21.22 37.66
CA LEU A 373 19.72 20.79 37.51
C LEU A 373 20.74 21.81 38.00
N ALA A 374 20.39 23.10 38.08
CA ALA A 374 21.31 24.13 38.55
C ALA A 374 21.74 23.87 40.01
N PRO A 375 22.95 24.32 40.42
CA PRO A 375 23.37 24.25 41.82
C PRO A 375 22.36 24.98 42.73
N GLY A 376 21.77 24.25 43.68
CA GLY A 376 20.72 24.79 44.56
C GLY A 376 19.33 24.85 43.92
N ALA A 377 19.09 24.11 42.84
CA ALA A 377 17.80 24.01 42.18
C ALA A 377 16.67 23.62 43.18
N PRO A 378 15.49 24.27 43.10
CA PRO A 378 14.39 24.04 44.04
C PRO A 378 13.76 22.65 43.92
N SER A 379 13.90 21.98 42.77
CA SER A 379 13.44 20.60 42.53
C SER A 379 14.57 19.76 41.94
N ALA A 380 15.75 19.81 42.58
CA ALA A 380 16.94 19.12 42.11
C ALA A 380 16.72 17.60 41.90
N ILE A 381 16.98 17.13 40.68
CA ILE A 381 16.90 15.70 40.31
C ILE A 381 18.24 14.99 40.49
N ASN A 382 18.20 13.69 40.78
CA ASN A 382 19.40 12.86 40.85
C ASN A 382 19.74 12.28 39.47
N VAL A 383 20.85 12.74 38.88
CA VAL A 383 21.34 12.31 37.57
C VAL A 383 22.81 11.91 37.69
N ASP A 384 23.24 10.88 36.96
CA ASP A 384 24.65 10.48 36.93
C ASP A 384 25.57 11.60 36.38
N SER A 385 26.83 11.61 36.82
CA SER A 385 27.80 12.65 36.45
C SER A 385 27.94 12.82 34.95
N LYS A 386 27.93 11.70 34.20
CA LYS A 386 28.11 11.72 32.74
C LYS A 386 26.98 12.48 32.05
N SER A 387 25.74 12.22 32.44
CA SER A 387 24.56 12.84 31.85
C SER A 387 24.43 14.29 32.31
N TYR A 388 24.81 14.60 33.55
CA TYR A 388 24.90 15.97 34.08
C TYR A 388 25.92 16.82 33.31
N ASP A 389 27.14 16.33 33.11
CA ASP A 389 28.22 17.03 32.41
C ASP A 389 27.83 17.32 30.95
N LYS A 390 27.24 16.31 30.28
CA LYS A 390 26.77 16.45 28.89
C LYS A 390 25.63 17.46 28.78
N THR A 391 24.66 17.41 29.69
CA THR A 391 23.56 18.37 29.74
C THR A 391 24.08 19.79 29.99
N THR A 392 25.07 19.96 30.87
CA THR A 392 25.72 21.26 31.17
C THR A 392 26.36 21.87 29.92
N GLN A 393 27.00 21.05 29.07
CA GLN A 393 27.51 21.52 27.78
C GLN A 393 26.38 21.88 26.81
N ASN A 394 25.37 21.02 26.70
CA ASN A 394 24.24 21.22 25.78
C ASN A 394 23.42 22.47 26.09
N VAL A 395 23.28 22.84 27.37
CA VAL A 395 22.52 24.03 27.80
C VAL A 395 23.20 25.34 27.36
N LYS A 396 24.51 25.32 27.04
CA LYS A 396 25.22 26.49 26.48
C LYS A 396 24.77 26.84 25.07
N ASP A 397 24.32 25.85 24.30
CA ASP A 397 23.70 26.03 22.98
C ASP A 397 22.30 25.38 22.96
N PRO A 398 21.27 26.09 23.48
CA PRO A 398 19.97 25.51 23.75
C PRO A 398 19.28 24.89 22.52
N GLY A 399 19.07 23.58 22.57
CA GLY A 399 18.32 22.82 21.56
C GLY A 399 17.16 22.01 22.15
N ARG A 400 16.27 21.51 21.28
CA ARG A 400 15.14 20.63 21.68
C ARG A 400 15.56 19.36 22.40
N TYR A 401 16.80 18.93 22.17
CA TYR A 401 17.38 17.69 22.67
C TYR A 401 18.47 17.95 23.73
N ALA A 402 18.51 19.15 24.32
CA ALA A 402 19.54 19.52 25.29
C ALA A 402 19.57 18.60 26.52
N PHE A 403 18.41 18.05 26.90
CA PHE A 403 18.22 17.17 28.06
C PHE A 403 18.04 15.70 27.69
N GLU A 404 18.39 15.25 26.48
CA GLU A 404 18.12 13.86 26.02
C GLU A 404 18.70 12.81 26.98
N ASP A 405 19.99 12.95 27.33
CA ASP A 405 20.69 12.01 28.20
C ASP A 405 20.12 12.01 29.63
N ALA A 406 19.89 13.19 30.20
CA ALA A 406 19.28 13.33 31.52
C ALA A 406 17.84 12.78 31.55
N GLN A 407 17.05 13.03 30.50
CA GLN A 407 15.69 12.52 30.39
C GLN A 407 15.66 10.99 30.30
N GLU A 408 16.58 10.39 29.54
CA GLU A 408 16.70 8.93 29.44
C GLU A 408 17.08 8.30 30.78
N HIS A 409 18.04 8.90 31.50
CA HIS A 409 18.44 8.47 32.84
C HIS A 409 17.25 8.49 33.80
N ILE A 410 16.53 9.61 33.89
CA ILE A 410 15.37 9.77 34.78
C ILE A 410 14.23 8.83 34.38
N TYR A 411 13.97 8.62 33.09
CA TYR A 411 12.98 7.65 32.64
C TYR A 411 13.33 6.23 33.07
N LYS A 412 14.59 5.80 32.91
CA LYS A 412 15.04 4.46 33.35
C LYS A 412 14.92 4.30 34.87
N LEU A 413 15.27 5.33 35.63
CA LEU A 413 15.13 5.36 37.08
C LEU A 413 13.66 5.18 37.51
N MET A 414 12.75 5.98 36.96
CA MET A 414 11.31 5.83 37.24
C MET A 414 10.78 4.47 36.81
N LYS A 415 11.25 3.94 35.66
CA LYS A 415 10.80 2.66 35.12
C LYS A 415 11.20 1.48 36.01
N SER A 416 12.42 1.47 36.54
CA SER A 416 12.91 0.36 37.37
C SER A 416 12.41 0.43 38.81
N ASP A 417 12.26 1.63 39.38
CA ASP A 417 11.92 1.83 40.78
C ASP A 417 10.49 2.36 40.99
N SER A 418 10.24 3.65 40.75
CA SER A 418 9.01 4.33 41.17
C SER A 418 7.75 3.75 40.53
N TYR A 419 7.80 3.37 39.25
CA TYR A 419 6.69 2.71 38.55
C TYR A 419 6.38 1.33 39.15
N SER A 420 7.42 0.53 39.43
CA SER A 420 7.26 -0.79 40.07
C SER A 420 6.62 -0.68 41.46
N ARG A 421 6.89 0.40 42.20
CA ARG A 421 6.24 0.70 43.47
C ARG A 421 4.80 1.20 43.28
N PHE A 422 4.56 2.07 42.31
CA PHE A 422 3.22 2.57 41.97
C PHE A 422 2.22 1.44 41.64
N ILE A 423 2.57 0.50 40.76
CA ILE A 423 1.66 -0.61 40.40
C ILE A 423 1.37 -1.57 41.58
N ARG A 424 2.28 -1.63 42.56
CA ARG A 424 2.10 -2.41 43.80
C ARG A 424 1.44 -1.61 44.94
N SER A 425 1.27 -0.30 44.78
CA SER A 425 0.72 0.58 45.81
C SER A 425 -0.78 0.33 46.04
N SER A 426 -1.25 0.62 47.26
CA SER A 426 -2.70 0.58 47.56
C SER A 426 -3.49 1.54 46.66
N ALA A 427 -2.94 2.71 46.34
CA ALA A 427 -3.57 3.69 45.47
C ALA A 427 -3.93 3.12 44.09
N TYR A 428 -3.00 2.40 43.43
CA TYR A 428 -3.30 1.74 42.16
C TYR A 428 -4.30 0.58 42.32
N GLN A 429 -4.15 -0.23 43.38
CA GLN A 429 -5.05 -1.37 43.64
C GLN A 429 -6.49 -0.91 43.91
N GLU A 430 -6.69 0.22 44.60
CA GLU A 430 -7.99 0.83 44.83
C GLU A 430 -8.64 1.27 43.51
N LEU A 431 -7.89 1.95 42.63
CA LEU A 431 -8.36 2.34 41.29
C LEU A 431 -8.78 1.13 40.45
N LEU A 432 -8.02 0.03 40.53
CA LEU A 432 -8.33 -1.21 39.81
C LEU A 432 -9.60 -1.91 40.36
N GLN A 433 -9.92 -1.70 41.64
CA GLN A 433 -11.07 -2.29 42.32
C GLN A 433 -12.35 -1.42 42.29
N ALA A 434 -12.23 -0.13 42.00
CA ALA A 434 -13.27 0.90 42.16
C ALA A 434 -14.56 0.72 41.33
N LYS A 435 -14.77 -0.39 40.60
CA LYS A 435 -16.01 -0.68 39.85
C LYS A 435 -16.65 -2.05 40.11
N LYS A 436 -16.35 -2.73 41.22
CA LYS A 436 -17.03 -4.01 41.55
C LYS A 436 -18.50 -3.90 42.01
N LYS A 437 -19.15 -2.73 41.93
CA LYS A 437 -20.57 -2.55 42.30
C LYS A 437 -21.44 -2.24 41.07
N VAL A 438 -22.20 -3.27 40.67
CA VAL A 438 -23.35 -3.32 39.70
C VAL A 438 -22.91 -3.24 38.23
N THR A 439 -23.04 -4.25 37.37
CA THR A 439 -24.17 -5.16 37.07
C THR A 439 -23.73 -6.62 36.87
N LYS A 440 -24.54 -7.58 37.36
CA LYS A 440 -24.50 -8.97 36.88
C LYS A 440 -25.03 -9.00 35.44
N SER A 441 -24.17 -9.20 34.45
CA SER A 441 -24.59 -9.65 33.12
C SER A 441 -24.23 -11.13 32.96
N ASN A 442 -25.20 -11.90 32.46
CA ASN A 442 -25.07 -13.32 32.22
C ASN A 442 -23.96 -13.57 31.19
N LYS A 443 -23.00 -14.44 31.53
CA LYS A 443 -22.07 -15.00 30.55
C LYS A 443 -22.85 -15.85 29.55
N PRO A 444 -22.73 -15.65 28.23
CA PRO A 444 -22.99 -16.73 27.30
C PRO A 444 -21.79 -17.70 27.35
N GLN A 445 -22.11 -18.97 27.58
CA GLN A 445 -21.18 -20.07 27.35
C GLN A 445 -20.92 -20.23 25.85
N SER A 446 -19.70 -20.65 25.53
CA SER A 446 -19.27 -21.23 24.25
C SER A 446 -19.01 -20.27 23.09
N LEU A 447 -17.73 -20.13 22.72
CA LEU A 447 -17.26 -20.55 21.38
C LEU A 447 -15.75 -20.80 21.39
N TYR A 448 -15.32 -21.84 22.13
CA TYR A 448 -13.93 -22.32 22.15
C TYR A 448 -13.49 -23.05 20.85
N CYS A 449 -14.20 -22.90 19.73
CA CYS A 449 -13.92 -23.64 18.49
C CYS A 449 -13.44 -22.81 17.29
N ILE A 450 -13.37 -21.48 17.34
CA ILE A 450 -12.89 -20.68 16.18
C ILE A 450 -11.43 -20.22 16.33
N HIS A 451 -10.89 -20.17 17.55
CA HIS A 451 -9.55 -19.66 17.82
C HIS A 451 -8.39 -20.54 17.33
N VAL A 452 -8.61 -21.84 17.11
CA VAL A 452 -7.56 -22.72 16.56
C VAL A 452 -7.50 -22.61 15.04
N PHE A 453 -8.61 -22.34 14.35
CA PHE A 453 -8.62 -22.28 12.88
C PHE A 453 -7.94 -21.02 12.35
N PHE A 454 -8.14 -19.84 12.96
CA PHE A 454 -7.59 -18.59 12.45
C PHE A 454 -6.05 -18.50 12.62
N LEU A 455 -5.53 -18.98 13.75
CA LEU A 455 -4.08 -19.09 13.97
C LEU A 455 -3.44 -20.21 13.13
N PHE A 456 -4.16 -21.30 12.83
CA PHE A 456 -3.68 -22.32 11.89
C PHE A 456 -3.68 -21.81 10.43
N PHE A 457 -4.65 -20.98 10.06
CA PHE A 457 -4.74 -20.36 8.73
C PHE A 457 -3.60 -19.36 8.50
N LEU A 458 -3.31 -18.49 9.49
CA LEU A 458 -2.13 -17.60 9.42
C LEU A 458 -0.81 -18.38 9.39
N ARG A 459 -0.72 -19.49 10.13
CA ARG A 459 0.49 -20.34 10.14
C ARG A 459 0.68 -21.07 8.80
N LYS A 460 -0.38 -21.52 8.11
CA LYS A 460 -0.30 -22.09 6.75
C LYS A 460 0.03 -21.03 5.70
N ARG A 461 -0.53 -19.82 5.80
CA ARG A 461 -0.24 -18.73 4.86
C ARG A 461 1.21 -18.25 4.95
N LEU A 462 1.81 -18.24 6.15
CA LEU A 462 3.24 -17.90 6.34
C LEU A 462 4.20 -19.02 5.93
N LEU A 463 3.79 -20.30 6.00
CA LEU A 463 4.62 -21.42 5.52
C LEU A 463 4.59 -21.55 3.98
N ASN A 464 3.48 -21.23 3.31
CA ASN A 464 3.41 -21.26 1.84
C ASN A 464 4.18 -20.12 1.17
N LEU A 465 4.40 -18.98 1.84
CA LEU A 465 5.28 -17.93 1.34
C LEU A 465 6.78 -18.30 1.37
N HIS A 466 7.17 -19.31 2.15
CA HIS A 466 8.55 -19.80 2.19
C HIS A 466 8.86 -20.88 1.13
N GLN A 467 7.84 -21.39 0.42
CA GLN A 467 8.02 -22.44 -0.60
C GLN A 467 8.23 -21.88 -2.02
N PHE A 468 8.14 -20.56 -2.22
CA PHE A 468 8.44 -19.88 -3.48
C PHE A 468 9.85 -19.25 -3.57
N ARG A 469 10.72 -19.51 -2.59
CA ARG A 469 12.15 -19.15 -2.65
C ARG A 469 13.03 -20.39 -2.47
N GLY A 470 13.01 -21.29 -3.45
CA GLY A 470 13.82 -22.50 -3.36
C GLY A 470 13.84 -23.37 -4.60
N VAL A 471 14.14 -22.83 -5.79
CA VAL A 471 14.72 -23.63 -6.88
C VAL A 471 15.70 -22.78 -7.70
N CYS A 472 16.96 -22.78 -7.29
CA CYS A 472 18.11 -22.70 -8.22
C CYS A 472 19.22 -23.58 -7.61
N CYS A 473 19.07 -24.89 -7.76
CA CYS A 473 20.23 -25.78 -7.72
C CYS A 473 20.91 -25.71 -9.09
N VAL A 474 22.14 -25.21 -9.13
CA VAL A 474 23.10 -25.58 -10.17
C VAL A 474 24.02 -26.61 -9.54
N SER A 475 23.83 -27.87 -9.94
CA SER A 475 24.81 -28.93 -9.75
C SER A 475 25.83 -28.87 -10.88
N SER A 476 27.11 -28.87 -10.54
CA SER A 476 28.16 -29.38 -11.41
C SER A 476 29.15 -30.19 -10.57
N SER A 477 28.97 -31.50 -10.69
CA SER A 477 29.93 -32.61 -10.75
C SER A 477 31.36 -32.41 -10.24
N PHE A 478 31.79 -33.38 -9.42
CA PHE A 478 32.62 -34.47 -9.95
C PHE A 478 31.73 -35.58 -10.51
#